data_AF-A0A523J4S5-F1
#
_entry.id   AF-A0A523J4S5-F1
#
_cell.length_a   1.000
_cell.length_b   1.000
_cell.length_c   1.000
_cell.angle_alpha   90.00
_cell.angle_beta   90.00
_cell.angle_gamma   90.00
#
_symmetry.space_group_name_H-M   'P 1'
#
loop_
_entity.id
_entity.type
_entity.pdbx_description
1 polymer ?
#
loop_
_entity_poly.entity_id
_entity_poly.type
_entity_poly.pdbx_seq_one_letter_code
_entity_poly.pdbx_strand_id
1 'polypeptide(L)'
;MKANIESFLNKGYQEAINYPLFESVWNRRSRRFGLGMELSDTTLAYKSDAPPIPLDELEEALLVWSGTGLTGLCLADLPPETGIDLLCQWTGRTWPSACNNHGTELFFTNDEGLYFIDVKKMLPQNHELDMFFKMSRNQKIERILELYRESLVKLEDGRADLPDKMPGLFDFNQWNTNKPGTSVFIPVTDITEEYINLLLLYCSNTYGF
;
A
#
# COMPACT_ATOMS: atom_id res chain seq x y z
N MET A 1 -4.09 21.90 11.41
CA MET A 1 -5.27 21.42 12.14
C MET A 1 -4.80 20.23 12.96
N LYS A 2 -4.86 20.26 14.30
CA LYS A 2 -4.42 19.11 15.11
C LYS A 2 -5.42 17.97 14.88
N ALA A 3 -4.95 16.80 14.49
CA ALA A 3 -5.80 15.62 14.32
C ALA A 3 -6.56 15.38 15.64
N ASN A 4 -7.88 15.22 15.54
CA ASN A 4 -8.73 15.05 16.71
C ASN A 4 -8.67 13.58 17.15
N ILE A 5 -7.93 13.29 18.23
CA ILE A 5 -7.52 11.93 18.65
C ILE A 5 -8.61 11.18 19.46
N GLU A 6 -9.82 11.74 19.65
CA GLU A 6 -10.82 11.18 20.59
C GLU A 6 -12.02 10.41 19.98
N SER A 7 -12.01 10.03 18.69
CA SER A 7 -13.06 9.17 18.11
C SER A 7 -12.86 7.68 18.43
N PHE A 8 -13.93 6.88 18.45
CA PHE A 8 -13.89 5.41 18.57
C PHE A 8 -12.97 4.76 17.52
N LEU A 9 -12.81 5.38 16.35
CA LEU A 9 -11.92 4.94 15.26
C LEU A 9 -10.44 5.11 15.62
N ASN A 10 -10.09 6.11 16.44
CA ASN A 10 -8.70 6.37 16.82
C ASN A 10 -8.07 5.31 17.74
N LYS A 11 -8.89 4.51 18.43
CA LYS A 11 -8.35 3.36 19.18
C LYS A 11 -7.85 2.27 18.24
N GLY A 12 -8.49 2.09 17.08
CA GLY A 12 -8.14 1.05 16.11
C GLY A 12 -6.69 1.14 15.65
N TYR A 13 -6.24 2.33 15.24
CA TYR A 13 -4.86 2.50 14.80
C TYR A 13 -3.84 2.40 15.96
N GLN A 14 -4.18 2.83 17.17
CA GLN A 14 -3.28 2.65 18.34
C GLN A 14 -3.07 1.16 18.64
N GLU A 15 -4.14 0.36 18.59
CA GLU A 15 -4.05 -1.09 18.70
C GLU A 15 -3.24 -1.68 17.55
N ALA A 16 -3.46 -1.24 16.30
CA ALA A 16 -2.70 -1.70 15.14
C ALA A 16 -1.19 -1.42 15.27
N ILE A 17 -0.79 -0.24 15.75
CA ILE A 17 0.61 0.13 15.98
C ILE A 17 1.24 -0.67 17.12
N ASN A 18 0.46 -1.02 18.14
CA ASN A 18 0.92 -1.83 19.27
C ASN A 18 0.88 -3.34 18.99
N TYR A 19 0.26 -3.76 17.88
CA TYR A 19 0.05 -5.17 17.59
C TYR A 19 1.39 -5.86 17.28
N PRO A 20 1.75 -6.94 18.00
CA PRO A 20 3.04 -7.60 17.79
C PRO A 20 3.18 -8.19 16.39
N LEU A 21 4.37 -8.08 15.80
CA LEU A 21 4.65 -8.56 14.44
C LEU A 21 4.29 -10.04 14.25
N PHE A 22 4.71 -10.93 15.16
CA PHE A 22 4.42 -12.36 14.99
C PHE A 22 2.95 -12.71 15.25
N GLU A 23 2.25 -11.95 16.10
CA GLU A 23 0.80 -12.07 16.26
C GLU A 23 0.07 -11.72 14.96
N SER A 24 0.56 -10.70 14.22
CA SER A 24 -0.01 -10.32 12.91
C SER A 24 0.12 -11.45 11.89
N VAL A 25 1.24 -12.15 11.90
CA VAL A 25 1.48 -13.30 11.01
C VAL A 25 0.60 -14.49 11.39
N TRP A 26 0.58 -14.90 12.67
CA TRP A 26 -0.17 -16.08 13.11
C TRP A 26 -1.69 -15.93 12.94
N ASN A 27 -2.20 -14.74 13.24
CA ASN A 27 -3.64 -14.45 13.20
C ASN A 27 -4.13 -13.94 11.84
N ARG A 28 -3.25 -13.75 10.85
CA ARG A 28 -3.64 -13.27 9.52
C ARG A 28 -4.69 -14.17 8.88
N ARG A 29 -5.85 -13.60 8.55
CA ARG A 29 -6.94 -14.28 7.82
C ARG A 29 -7.55 -13.32 6.82
N SER A 30 -8.05 -13.85 5.70
CA SER A 30 -8.89 -13.08 4.79
C SER A 30 -10.28 -12.94 5.41
N ARG A 31 -10.63 -11.74 5.86
CA ARG A 31 -11.98 -11.41 6.34
C ARG A 31 -12.75 -10.79 5.17
N ARG A 32 -13.94 -11.34 4.89
CA ARG A 32 -14.72 -10.98 3.70
C ARG A 32 -16.02 -10.24 4.02
N PHE A 33 -16.46 -10.27 5.27
CA PHE A 33 -17.69 -9.62 5.73
C PHE A 33 -17.31 -8.46 6.65
N GLY A 34 -17.54 -7.24 6.18
CA GLY A 34 -17.29 -5.98 6.90
C GLY A 34 -18.56 -5.41 7.52
N LEU A 35 -18.41 -4.27 8.21
CA LEU A 35 -19.55 -3.49 8.70
C LEU A 35 -20.36 -2.96 7.50
N GLY A 36 -21.69 -2.92 7.63
CA GLY A 36 -22.58 -2.47 6.55
C GLY A 36 -22.74 -3.44 5.37
N MET A 37 -22.03 -4.57 5.36
CA MET A 37 -22.17 -5.56 4.29
C MET A 37 -23.45 -6.40 4.43
N GLU A 38 -23.91 -6.90 3.29
CA GLU A 38 -25.02 -7.85 3.18
C GLU A 38 -24.59 -8.98 2.26
N LEU A 39 -24.73 -10.21 2.74
CA LEU A 39 -24.62 -11.43 1.93
C LEU A 39 -26.05 -11.94 1.78
N SER A 40 -26.64 -11.77 0.59
CA SER A 40 -27.99 -12.25 0.28
C SER A 40 -27.97 -13.67 -0.30
N ASP A 41 -29.13 -14.32 -0.33
CA ASP A 41 -29.40 -15.49 -1.20
C ASP A 41 -28.47 -16.70 -1.04
N THR A 42 -27.91 -16.90 0.16
CA THR A 42 -27.10 -18.09 0.50
C THR A 42 -27.51 -18.69 1.84
N THR A 43 -27.04 -19.91 2.14
CA THR A 43 -27.23 -20.53 3.47
C THR A 43 -26.51 -19.79 4.60
N LEU A 44 -25.57 -18.91 4.25
CA LEU A 44 -24.84 -18.03 5.16
C LEU A 44 -25.36 -16.58 5.09
N ALA A 45 -26.58 -16.38 4.57
CA ALA A 45 -27.13 -15.05 4.38
C ALA A 45 -27.18 -14.28 5.72
N TYR A 46 -26.64 -13.08 5.70
CA TYR A 46 -26.56 -12.21 6.85
C TYR A 46 -26.42 -10.76 6.39
N LYS A 47 -27.11 -9.86 7.11
CA LYS A 47 -27.05 -8.42 6.91
C LYS A 47 -26.50 -7.79 8.18
N SER A 48 -25.48 -6.95 8.03
CA SER A 48 -24.94 -6.20 9.17
C SER A 48 -25.97 -5.20 9.68
N ASP A 49 -26.18 -5.18 11.00
CA ASP A 49 -26.96 -4.12 11.66
C ASP A 49 -26.15 -2.81 11.83
N ALA A 50 -24.84 -2.86 11.62
CA ALA A 50 -23.96 -1.70 11.67
C ALA A 50 -23.91 -1.00 10.30
N PRO A 51 -23.80 0.34 10.25
CA PRO A 51 -23.57 1.04 8.98
C PRO A 51 -22.20 0.69 8.39
N PRO A 52 -22.00 0.86 7.08
CA PRO A 52 -20.68 0.82 6.49
C PRO A 52 -19.86 2.00 7.06
N ILE A 53 -18.62 1.73 7.48
CA ILE A 53 -17.72 2.72 8.07
C ILE A 53 -16.44 2.73 7.23
N PRO A 54 -16.16 3.80 6.45
CA PRO A 54 -14.92 3.92 5.70
C PRO A 54 -13.74 4.11 6.65
N LEU A 55 -12.54 3.84 6.13
CA LEU A 55 -11.30 4.20 6.81
C LEU A 55 -11.23 5.72 6.95
N ASP A 56 -10.72 6.18 8.10
CA ASP A 56 -10.30 7.57 8.20
C ASP A 56 -8.97 7.82 7.50
N GLU A 57 -8.58 9.10 7.40
CA GLU A 57 -7.35 9.51 6.72
C GLU A 57 -6.09 8.85 7.33
N LEU A 58 -6.04 8.67 8.64
CA LEU A 58 -4.88 8.10 9.31
C LEU A 58 -4.80 6.59 9.08
N GLU A 59 -5.93 5.89 9.19
CA GLU A 59 -6.01 4.46 8.88
C GLU A 59 -5.63 4.18 7.42
N GLU A 60 -6.14 4.98 6.49
CA GLU A 60 -5.82 4.89 5.07
C GLU A 60 -4.33 5.18 4.82
N ALA A 61 -3.79 6.26 5.39
CA ALA A 61 -2.37 6.61 5.27
C ALA A 61 -1.46 5.50 5.80
N LEU A 62 -1.79 4.90 6.96
CA LEU A 62 -1.01 3.80 7.53
C LEU A 62 -1.01 2.56 6.63
N LEU A 63 -2.16 2.22 6.03
CA LEU A 63 -2.27 1.09 5.10
C LEU A 63 -1.53 1.35 3.79
N VAL A 64 -1.71 2.53 3.20
CA VAL A 64 -1.00 2.97 1.99
C VAL A 64 0.51 2.93 2.23
N TRP A 65 0.99 3.53 3.32
CA TRP A 65 2.42 3.57 3.61
C TRP A 65 2.99 2.18 3.91
N SER A 66 2.21 1.31 4.56
CA SER A 66 2.59 -0.10 4.74
C SER A 66 2.74 -0.83 3.41
N GLY A 67 1.92 -0.52 2.41
CA GLY A 67 1.95 -1.17 1.09
C GLY A 67 3.01 -0.64 0.12
N THR A 68 3.29 0.66 0.13
CA THR A 68 4.17 1.29 -0.89
C THR A 68 5.09 2.40 -0.38
N GLY A 69 5.15 2.62 0.94
CA GLY A 69 5.83 3.78 1.53
C GLY A 69 7.35 3.79 1.33
N LEU A 70 7.90 5.00 1.22
CA LEU A 70 9.35 5.27 1.27
C LEU A 70 9.86 5.12 2.72
N THR A 71 11.04 4.50 2.88
CA THR A 71 11.66 4.25 4.20
C THR A 71 13.04 4.91 4.39
N GLY A 72 13.63 5.45 3.32
CA GLY A 72 14.98 6.01 3.33
C GLY A 72 15.75 5.63 2.08
N LEU A 73 17.06 5.41 2.22
CA LEU A 73 17.90 4.81 1.19
C LEU A 73 18.08 3.32 1.44
N CYS A 74 18.16 2.53 0.38
CA CYS A 74 18.53 1.12 0.49
C CYS A 74 20.00 1.00 0.93
N LEU A 75 20.31 -0.02 1.72
CA LEU A 75 21.69 -0.28 2.16
C LEU A 75 22.61 -0.72 1.01
N ALA A 76 22.03 -1.34 -0.03
CA ALA A 76 22.76 -1.84 -1.19
C ALA A 76 23.98 -2.70 -0.80
N ASP A 77 23.77 -3.67 0.10
CA ASP A 77 24.79 -4.62 0.58
C ASP A 77 25.23 -5.62 -0.52
N LEU A 78 25.73 -5.08 -1.63
CA LEU A 78 26.17 -5.79 -2.83
C LEU A 78 27.64 -5.43 -3.12
N PRO A 79 28.45 -6.39 -3.61
CA PRO A 79 29.80 -6.08 -4.05
C PRO A 79 29.78 -5.04 -5.18
N PRO A 80 30.59 -3.97 -5.11
CA PRO A 80 30.69 -2.99 -6.18
C PRO A 80 31.09 -3.59 -7.53
N GLU A 81 31.83 -4.70 -7.51
CA GLU A 81 32.42 -5.31 -8.70
C GLU A 81 31.45 -6.26 -9.44
N THR A 82 30.37 -6.70 -8.79
CA THR A 82 29.56 -7.83 -9.31
C THR A 82 28.06 -7.73 -9.00
N GLY A 83 27.50 -6.55 -8.76
CA GLY A 83 26.06 -6.48 -8.54
C GLY A 83 25.47 -5.12 -8.17
N ILE A 84 26.26 -4.18 -7.65
CA ILE A 84 25.70 -2.86 -7.31
C ILE A 84 25.20 -2.09 -8.53
N ASP A 85 25.79 -2.35 -9.70
CA ASP A 85 25.45 -1.78 -11.00
C ASP A 85 24.10 -2.25 -11.52
N LEU A 86 23.51 -3.28 -10.91
CA LEU A 86 22.17 -3.76 -11.22
C LEU A 86 21.08 -2.95 -10.53
N LEU A 87 21.39 -2.14 -9.52
CA LEU A 87 20.38 -1.36 -8.82
C LEU A 87 19.86 -0.20 -9.69
N CYS A 88 18.56 -0.20 -9.99
CA CYS A 88 17.94 0.83 -10.82
C CYS A 88 17.77 2.17 -10.07
N GLN A 89 17.69 2.13 -8.74
CA GLN A 89 17.60 3.31 -7.88
C GLN A 89 18.02 2.99 -6.44
N TRP A 90 18.07 4.01 -5.60
CA TRP A 90 18.63 3.94 -4.24
C TRP A 90 17.61 4.12 -3.12
N THR A 91 16.34 4.36 -3.43
CA THR A 91 15.35 4.56 -2.36
C THR A 91 14.90 3.22 -1.78
N GLY A 92 14.63 3.20 -0.47
CA GLY A 92 14.05 2.08 0.25
C GLY A 92 12.52 2.15 0.24
N ARG A 93 11.87 0.99 0.15
CA ARG A 93 10.41 0.86 0.31
C ARG A 93 10.07 -0.08 1.46
N THR A 94 8.81 -0.07 1.87
CA THR A 94 8.25 -1.04 2.82
C THR A 94 8.14 -2.46 2.28
N TRP A 95 8.39 -2.67 0.98
CA TRP A 95 8.40 -3.96 0.31
C TRP A 95 9.69 -4.15 -0.52
N PRO A 96 10.17 -5.40 -0.70
CA PRO A 96 11.36 -5.67 -1.50
C PRO A 96 11.03 -5.67 -2.99
N SER A 97 11.98 -5.24 -3.83
CA SER A 97 11.83 -5.20 -5.28
C SER A 97 13.10 -5.69 -5.97
N ALA A 98 12.95 -6.43 -7.07
CA ALA A 98 14.07 -6.90 -7.88
C ALA A 98 14.86 -5.68 -8.38
N CYS A 99 16.19 -5.75 -8.25
CA CYS A 99 17.11 -4.68 -8.64
C CYS A 99 16.74 -3.29 -8.08
N ASN A 100 15.96 -3.25 -6.99
CA ASN A 100 15.40 -2.05 -6.40
C ASN A 100 14.60 -1.16 -7.38
N ASN A 101 14.05 -1.70 -8.48
CA ASN A 101 13.36 -0.89 -9.50
C ASN A 101 12.07 -0.23 -8.97
N HIS A 102 11.41 -0.87 -8.01
CA HIS A 102 10.11 -0.47 -7.44
C HIS A 102 9.06 -0.19 -8.52
N GLY A 103 8.95 -1.10 -9.49
CA GLY A 103 8.00 -1.01 -10.61
C GLY A 103 6.51 -1.20 -10.25
N THR A 104 6.18 -1.49 -8.99
CA THR A 104 4.79 -1.59 -8.54
C THR A 104 4.32 -0.26 -7.97
N GLU A 105 3.26 0.27 -8.54
CA GLU A 105 2.55 1.47 -8.13
C GLU A 105 1.21 1.10 -7.47
N LEU A 106 0.79 1.87 -6.47
CA LEU A 106 -0.46 1.62 -5.75
C LEU A 106 -1.54 2.60 -6.22
N PHE A 107 -2.63 2.03 -6.73
CA PHE A 107 -3.89 2.73 -6.93
C PHE A 107 -4.85 2.31 -5.82
N PHE A 108 -5.76 3.18 -5.43
CA PHE A 108 -6.87 2.77 -4.58
C PHE A 108 -8.11 3.61 -4.84
N THR A 109 -9.27 3.07 -4.50
CA THR A 109 -10.54 3.80 -4.57
C THR A 109 -11.36 3.59 -3.32
N ASN A 110 -12.05 4.65 -2.89
CA ASN A 110 -12.98 4.67 -1.76
C ASN A 110 -14.23 5.49 -2.18
N ASP A 111 -15.08 5.90 -1.24
CA ASP A 111 -16.29 6.67 -1.58
C ASP A 111 -15.99 8.09 -2.12
N GLU A 112 -14.82 8.64 -1.81
CA GLU A 112 -14.43 10.03 -2.13
C GLU A 112 -13.73 10.17 -3.48
N GLY A 113 -13.06 9.10 -3.96
CA GLY A 113 -12.27 9.17 -5.18
C GLY A 113 -11.59 7.89 -5.63
N LEU A 114 -11.01 7.99 -6.81
CA LEU A 114 -9.95 7.13 -7.33
C LEU A 114 -8.62 7.87 -7.20
N TYR A 115 -7.61 7.19 -6.68
CA TYR A 115 -6.32 7.77 -6.35
C TYR A 115 -5.16 6.92 -6.84
N PHE A 116 -4.06 7.59 -7.13
CA PHE A 116 -2.74 7.03 -7.39
C PHE A 116 -1.75 7.56 -6.34
N ILE A 117 -0.84 6.69 -5.88
CA ILE A 117 0.19 7.02 -4.90
C ILE A 117 1.55 7.20 -5.60
N ASP A 118 1.93 8.45 -5.90
CA ASP A 118 3.20 8.77 -6.60
C ASP A 118 4.40 8.79 -5.64
N VAL A 119 4.76 7.60 -5.15
CA VAL A 119 5.95 7.43 -4.29
C VAL A 119 7.22 7.22 -5.13
N LYS A 120 7.11 6.80 -6.41
CA LYS A 120 8.26 6.47 -7.26
C LYS A 120 9.25 7.63 -7.39
N LYS A 121 8.76 8.88 -7.41
CA LYS A 121 9.59 10.09 -7.53
C LYS A 121 10.03 10.69 -6.20
N MET A 122 9.52 10.19 -5.07
CA MET A 122 9.87 10.72 -3.76
C MET A 122 11.28 10.32 -3.36
N LEU A 123 12.00 11.27 -2.78
CA LEU A 123 13.33 11.08 -2.22
C LEU A 123 13.32 11.41 -0.73
N PRO A 124 14.16 10.75 0.09
CA PRO A 124 14.43 11.21 1.44
C PRO A 124 14.99 12.64 1.44
N GLN A 125 14.87 13.34 2.57
CA GLN A 125 15.48 14.65 2.73
C GLN A 125 17.01 14.56 2.67
N ASN A 126 17.68 15.69 2.45
CA ASN A 126 19.14 15.72 2.40
C ASN A 126 19.73 15.20 3.73
N HIS A 127 20.67 14.25 3.65
CA HIS A 127 21.27 13.54 4.78
C HIS A 127 20.30 12.65 5.60
N GLU A 128 19.13 12.29 5.06
CA GLU A 128 18.16 11.38 5.67
C GLU A 128 18.34 9.94 5.12
N LEU A 129 19.25 9.17 5.72
CA LEU A 129 19.50 7.78 5.29
C LEU A 129 18.37 6.82 5.72
N ASP A 130 17.92 6.96 6.96
CA ASP A 130 16.78 6.23 7.52
C ASP A 130 15.78 7.27 8.04
N MET A 131 14.62 7.34 7.39
CA MET A 131 13.64 8.40 7.63
C MET A 131 13.00 8.32 9.01
N PHE A 132 12.89 7.13 9.59
CA PHE A 132 12.07 6.90 10.76
C PHE A 132 12.90 6.57 12.01
N PHE A 133 14.15 6.12 11.89
CA PHE A 133 14.93 5.59 13.01
C PHE A 133 15.01 6.50 14.23
N LYS A 134 15.27 7.80 14.02
CA LYS A 134 15.45 8.79 15.11
C LYS A 134 14.14 9.41 15.60
N MET A 135 13.01 9.11 14.96
CA MET A 135 11.73 9.70 15.28
C MET A 135 11.04 8.96 16.44
N SER A 136 10.42 9.72 17.33
CA SER A 136 9.42 9.15 18.26
C SER A 136 8.23 8.59 17.48
N ARG A 137 7.44 7.74 18.13
CA ARG A 137 6.24 7.15 17.51
C ARG A 137 5.29 8.19 16.92
N ASN A 138 4.98 9.24 17.67
CA ASN A 138 4.07 10.28 17.20
C ASN A 138 4.66 11.04 16.01
N GLN A 139 5.98 11.30 16.00
CA GLN A 139 6.65 11.92 14.85
C GLN A 139 6.59 11.03 13.60
N LYS A 140 6.73 9.71 13.75
CA LYS A 140 6.57 8.77 12.62
C LYS A 140 5.17 8.85 12.03
N ILE A 141 4.14 8.91 12.87
CA ILE A 141 2.73 9.00 12.44
C ILE A 141 2.49 10.30 11.66
N GLU A 142 2.90 11.45 12.22
CA GLU A 142 2.77 12.73 11.53
C GLU A 142 3.55 12.74 10.21
N ARG A 143 4.77 12.16 10.19
CA ARG A 143 5.58 12.06 8.98
C ARG A 143 4.93 11.18 7.91
N ILE A 144 4.31 10.08 8.30
CA ILE A 144 3.54 9.22 7.37
C ILE A 144 2.35 9.98 6.78
N LEU A 145 1.60 10.71 7.60
CA LEU A 145 0.47 11.53 7.13
C LEU A 145 0.93 12.61 6.14
N GLU A 146 2.04 13.29 6.41
CA GLU A 146 2.63 14.26 5.49
C GLU A 146 2.98 13.63 4.15
N LEU A 147 3.71 12.52 4.17
CA LEU A 147 4.16 11.83 2.96
C LEU A 147 3.00 11.21 2.17
N TYR A 148 1.98 10.70 2.87
CA TYR A 148 0.74 10.24 2.27
C TYR A 148 0.08 11.37 1.48
N ARG A 149 -0.15 12.52 2.11
CA ARG A 149 -0.78 13.68 1.46
C ARG A 149 0.05 14.22 0.29
N GLU A 150 1.38 14.21 0.41
CA GLU A 150 2.30 14.64 -0.66
C GLU A 150 2.25 13.72 -1.88
N SER A 151 2.11 12.41 -1.66
CA SER A 151 2.08 11.40 -2.72
C SER A 151 0.69 11.15 -3.32
N LEU A 152 -0.38 11.64 -2.67
CA LEU A 152 -1.75 11.36 -3.06
C LEU A 152 -2.17 12.16 -4.30
N VAL A 153 -2.33 11.46 -5.43
CA VAL A 153 -2.83 12.04 -6.69
C VAL A 153 -4.27 11.58 -6.90
N LYS A 154 -5.22 12.52 -6.84
CA LYS A 154 -6.63 12.24 -7.18
C LYS A 154 -6.79 12.16 -8.70
N LEU A 155 -7.32 11.04 -9.19
CA LEU A 155 -7.57 10.79 -10.61
C LEU A 155 -9.01 11.09 -10.99
N GLU A 156 -9.96 10.65 -10.16
CA GLU A 156 -11.40 10.83 -10.38
C GLU A 156 -12.13 11.11 -9.07
N ASP A 157 -13.26 11.81 -9.17
CA ASP A 157 -14.19 12.03 -8.04
C ASP A 157 -15.09 10.81 -7.84
N GLY A 158 -15.28 10.44 -6.57
CA GLY A 158 -16.09 9.29 -6.20
C GLY A 158 -15.42 7.94 -6.48
N ARG A 159 -16.12 6.88 -6.06
CA ARG A 159 -15.68 5.50 -6.23
C ARG A 159 -15.53 5.14 -7.71
N ALA A 160 -14.40 4.51 -8.06
CA ALA A 160 -14.15 4.06 -9.42
C ALA A 160 -15.21 3.04 -9.88
N ASP A 161 -15.64 3.16 -11.12
CA ASP A 161 -16.55 2.23 -11.78
C ASP A 161 -15.81 0.95 -12.19
N LEU A 162 -15.57 0.07 -11.22
CA LEU A 162 -14.96 -1.24 -11.43
C LEU A 162 -16.01 -2.26 -11.86
N PRO A 163 -15.65 -3.27 -12.68
CA PRO A 163 -16.57 -4.34 -13.04
C PRO A 163 -17.21 -5.00 -11.82
N ASP A 164 -18.55 -5.12 -11.82
CA ASP A 164 -19.34 -5.66 -10.72
C ASP A 164 -19.86 -7.09 -10.98
N LYS A 165 -19.51 -7.66 -12.14
CA LYS A 165 -19.94 -9.00 -12.59
C LYS A 165 -18.99 -9.60 -13.63
N MET A 166 -19.26 -10.83 -14.04
CA MET A 166 -18.53 -11.50 -15.11
C MET A 166 -18.59 -10.71 -16.44
N PRO A 167 -17.49 -10.68 -17.21
CA PRO A 167 -16.22 -11.39 -17.00
C PRO A 167 -15.23 -10.67 -16.08
N GLY A 168 -15.53 -9.46 -15.60
CA GLY A 168 -14.58 -8.63 -14.85
C GLY A 168 -14.49 -8.94 -13.35
N LEU A 169 -15.54 -9.53 -12.76
CA LEU A 169 -15.56 -9.94 -11.36
C LEU A 169 -16.25 -11.30 -11.20
N PHE A 170 -15.55 -12.24 -10.55
CA PHE A 170 -16.13 -13.54 -10.23
C PHE A 170 -17.35 -13.42 -9.32
N ASP A 171 -18.40 -14.19 -9.61
CA ASP A 171 -19.71 -14.13 -8.96
C ASP A 171 -19.64 -14.15 -7.41
N PHE A 172 -18.74 -14.95 -6.85
CA PHE A 172 -18.59 -15.08 -5.39
C PHE A 172 -17.99 -13.84 -4.70
N ASN A 173 -17.50 -12.85 -5.45
CA ASN A 173 -16.96 -11.58 -4.94
C ASN A 173 -17.92 -10.39 -5.15
N GLN A 174 -19.00 -10.56 -5.92
CA GLN A 174 -19.90 -9.47 -6.31
C GLN A 174 -20.58 -8.80 -5.10
N TRP A 175 -20.78 -9.53 -4.01
CA TRP A 175 -21.46 -9.01 -2.82
C TRP A 175 -20.58 -8.11 -1.95
N ASN A 176 -19.24 -8.22 -2.00
CA ASN A 176 -18.35 -7.50 -1.09
C ASN A 176 -17.28 -6.62 -1.76
N THR A 177 -17.02 -6.79 -3.05
CA THR A 177 -15.99 -6.02 -3.75
C THR A 177 -16.51 -4.63 -4.12
N ASN A 178 -15.68 -3.60 -3.89
CA ASN A 178 -15.94 -2.20 -4.25
C ASN A 178 -17.31 -1.67 -3.79
N LYS A 179 -17.71 -2.00 -2.55
CA LYS A 179 -18.98 -1.57 -1.96
C LYS A 179 -18.83 -0.24 -1.19
N PRO A 180 -19.91 0.52 -0.98
CA PRO A 180 -19.87 1.73 -0.15
C PRO A 180 -19.22 1.48 1.22
N GLY A 181 -18.42 2.43 1.68
CA GLY A 181 -17.63 2.36 2.92
C GLY A 181 -16.40 1.44 2.85
N THR A 182 -16.01 0.93 1.68
CA THR A 182 -14.80 0.11 1.52
C THR A 182 -13.71 0.86 0.77
N SER A 183 -12.44 0.58 1.07
CA SER A 183 -11.31 0.96 0.22
C SER A 183 -10.82 -0.27 -0.55
N VAL A 184 -10.63 -0.12 -1.87
CA VAL A 184 -10.07 -1.16 -2.74
C VAL A 184 -8.67 -0.75 -3.16
N PHE A 185 -7.66 -1.51 -2.73
CA PHE A 185 -6.27 -1.30 -3.10
C PHE A 185 -5.91 -2.16 -4.31
N ILE A 186 -5.30 -1.54 -5.32
CA ILE A 186 -5.03 -2.10 -6.64
C ILE A 186 -3.54 -1.86 -6.95
N PRO A 187 -2.64 -2.79 -6.59
CA PRO A 187 -1.25 -2.71 -7.01
C PRO A 187 -1.15 -2.99 -8.52
N VAL A 188 -0.46 -2.11 -9.24
CA VAL A 188 -0.20 -2.23 -10.68
C VAL A 188 1.31 -2.29 -10.89
N THR A 189 1.80 -3.38 -11.47
CA THR A 189 3.23 -3.60 -11.67
C THR A 189 3.63 -3.35 -13.12
N ASP A 190 4.51 -2.38 -13.34
CA ASP A 190 5.27 -2.21 -14.56
C ASP A 190 6.56 -3.05 -14.49
N ILE A 191 6.68 -4.02 -15.40
CA ILE A 191 7.83 -4.93 -15.50
C ILE A 191 8.88 -4.45 -16.50
N THR A 192 8.65 -3.34 -17.20
CA THR A 192 9.48 -2.87 -18.32
C THR A 192 10.91 -2.57 -17.87
N GLU A 193 11.06 -1.79 -16.80
CA GLU A 193 12.36 -1.39 -16.27
C GLU A 193 13.20 -2.60 -15.83
N GLU A 194 12.57 -3.54 -15.12
CA GLU A 194 13.25 -4.77 -14.68
C GLU A 194 13.62 -5.66 -15.87
N TYR A 195 12.74 -5.80 -16.85
CA TYR A 195 13.02 -6.64 -18.02
C TYR A 195 14.15 -6.07 -18.87
N ILE A 196 14.21 -4.76 -19.05
CA ILE A 196 15.35 -4.11 -19.70
C ILE A 196 16.63 -4.38 -18.90
N ASN A 197 16.59 -4.22 -17.57
CA ASN A 197 17.74 -4.48 -16.72
C ASN A 197 18.23 -5.93 -16.80
N LEU A 198 17.30 -6.90 -16.79
CA LEU A 198 17.59 -8.33 -16.95
C LEU A 198 18.16 -8.66 -18.33
N LEU A 199 17.67 -8.04 -19.40
CA LEU A 199 18.23 -8.23 -20.73
C LEU A 199 19.69 -7.73 -20.79
N LEU A 200 19.98 -6.58 -20.20
CA LEU A 200 21.36 -6.07 -20.11
C LEU A 200 22.25 -6.99 -19.28
N LEU A 201 21.74 -7.50 -18.15
CA LEU A 201 22.42 -8.48 -17.31
C LEU A 201 22.76 -9.76 -18.09
N TYR A 202 21.77 -10.39 -18.72
CA TYR A 202 21.95 -11.67 -19.40
C TYR A 202 22.81 -11.57 -20.65
N CYS A 203 22.72 -10.46 -21.39
CA CYS A 203 23.57 -10.21 -22.56
C CYS A 203 24.94 -9.61 -22.20
N SER A 204 25.24 -9.37 -20.93
CA SER A 204 26.56 -8.90 -20.51
C SER A 204 27.61 -10.01 -20.68
N ASN A 205 28.88 -9.60 -20.86
CA ASN A 205 30.00 -10.53 -21.00
C ASN A 205 30.16 -11.47 -19.79
N THR A 206 29.70 -11.07 -18.61
CA THR A 206 29.82 -11.85 -17.38
C THR A 206 28.88 -13.06 -17.35
N TYR A 207 27.66 -12.91 -17.86
CA TYR A 207 26.64 -13.97 -17.83
C TYR A 207 26.51 -14.70 -19.17
N GLY A 208 26.66 -13.99 -20.29
CA GLY A 208 26.91 -14.56 -21.62
C GLY A 208 25.92 -15.60 -22.11
N PHE A 209 24.61 -15.39 -21.87
CA PHE A 209 23.55 -16.20 -22.48
C PHE A 209 23.31 -15.84 -23.95
#